data_AF-A0A256J8V9-F1
#
_entry.id   AF-A0A256J8V9-F1
#
_cell.length_a   1.000
_cell.length_b   1.000
_cell.length_c   1.000
_cell.angle_alpha   90.00
_cell.angle_beta   90.00
_cell.angle_gamma   90.00
#
_symmetry.space_group_name_H-M   'P 1'
#
loop_
_entity.id
_entity.type
_entity.pdbx_description
1 polymer ?
#
loop_
_entity_poly.entity_id
_entity_poly.type
_entity_poly.pdbx_seq_one_letter_code
_entity_poly.pdbx_strand_id
1 'polypeptide(L)'
;MTTLSLLAGLALGPIVGLVATLAMDQVMPRLPEGTTAPKVAAGVLTDTPVDGAPERLATWVHYVAGGGSGLLFVGLAAATGSLLGLGPLVAVAVAGVVQLALMVGFFALVPLPRASGLPRQRLGRVRRDWAVSAAAYVVVAAAIVGVATGI
;
A
#
# COMPACT_ATOMS: atom_id res chain seq x y z
N MET A 1 22.68 -14.53 8.88
CA MET A 1 21.50 -13.78 8.43
C MET A 1 20.71 -14.69 7.51
N THR A 2 19.48 -15.02 7.85
CA THR A 2 18.60 -15.87 7.03
C THR A 2 18.16 -15.08 5.80
N THR A 3 18.85 -15.28 4.69
CA THR A 3 18.39 -14.80 3.38
C THR A 3 17.12 -15.56 3.01
N LEU A 4 15.98 -14.87 2.96
CA LEU A 4 14.75 -15.44 2.43
C LEU A 4 15.02 -15.88 0.98
N SER A 5 14.75 -17.14 0.65
CA SER A 5 14.87 -17.59 -0.74
C SER A 5 13.90 -16.80 -1.62
N LEU A 6 14.22 -16.63 -2.91
CA LEU A 6 13.36 -15.91 -3.85
C LEU A 6 11.91 -16.43 -3.81
N LEU A 7 11.75 -17.76 -3.76
CA LEU A 7 10.45 -18.43 -3.69
C LEU A 7 9.72 -18.14 -2.37
N ALA A 8 10.44 -18.15 -1.25
CA ALA A 8 9.86 -17.76 0.04
C ALA A 8 9.42 -16.28 0.02
N GLY A 9 10.17 -15.40 -0.65
CA GLY A 9 9.84 -13.98 -0.77
C GLY A 9 8.61 -13.73 -1.63
N LEU A 10 8.49 -14.48 -2.74
CA LEU A 10 7.34 -14.47 -3.63
C LEU A 10 6.05 -14.94 -2.95
N ALA A 11 6.15 -15.91 -2.03
CA ALA A 11 5.00 -16.36 -1.24
C ALA A 11 4.69 -15.41 -0.06
N LEU A 12 5.72 -14.96 0.66
CA LEU A 12 5.59 -14.11 1.85
C LEU A 12 5.05 -12.72 1.49
N GLY A 13 5.53 -12.13 0.41
CA GLY A 13 5.17 -10.77 -0.01
C GLY A 13 3.66 -10.53 -0.12
N PRO A 14 2.93 -11.32 -0.93
CA PRO A 14 1.47 -11.20 -1.02
C PRO A 14 0.76 -11.41 0.32
N ILE A 15 1.21 -12.34 1.16
CA ILE A 15 0.61 -12.58 2.49
C ILE A 15 0.80 -11.35 3.39
N VAL A 16 2.04 -10.82 3.46
CA VAL A 16 2.36 -9.58 4.19
C VAL A 16 1.45 -8.45 3.71
N GLY A 17 1.31 -8.33 2.39
CA GLY A 17 0.50 -7.28 1.79
C GLY A 17 -0.99 -7.40 2.10
N LEU A 18 -1.55 -8.61 2.05
CA LEU A 18 -2.95 -8.85 2.40
C LEU A 18 -3.22 -8.54 3.88
N VAL A 19 -2.34 -8.96 4.79
CA VAL A 19 -2.49 -8.66 6.23
C VAL A 19 -2.36 -7.16 6.50
N ALA A 20 -1.40 -6.49 5.85
CA ALA A 20 -1.26 -5.03 5.94
C ALA A 20 -2.48 -4.29 5.36
N THR A 21 -3.11 -4.83 4.32
CA THR A 21 -4.37 -4.29 3.75
C THR A 21 -5.52 -4.41 4.74
N LEU A 22 -5.64 -5.55 5.44
CA LEU A 22 -6.63 -5.71 6.52
C LEU A 22 -6.43 -4.69 7.65
N ALA A 23 -5.18 -4.29 7.94
CA ALA A 23 -4.92 -3.20 8.87
C ALA A 23 -5.40 -1.85 8.35
N MET A 24 -5.26 -1.58 7.03
CA MET A 24 -5.86 -0.40 6.41
C MET A 24 -7.38 -0.39 6.57
N ASP A 25 -8.05 -1.54 6.40
CA ASP A 25 -9.50 -1.67 6.55
C ASP A 25 -9.97 -1.26 7.97
N GLN A 26 -9.12 -1.39 8.98
CA GLN A 26 -9.42 -0.88 10.31
C GLN A 26 -9.28 0.65 10.35
N VAL A 27 -8.25 1.21 9.73
CA VAL A 27 -7.99 2.66 9.78
C VAL A 27 -8.98 3.45 8.92
N MET A 28 -9.30 2.98 7.74
CA MET A 28 -10.09 3.70 6.74
C MET A 28 -11.47 4.17 7.23
N PRO A 29 -12.29 3.36 7.93
CA PRO A 29 -13.60 3.80 8.45
C PRO A 29 -13.51 4.93 9.49
N ARG A 30 -12.33 5.18 10.06
CA ARG A 30 -12.09 6.22 11.07
C ARG A 30 -11.67 7.56 10.44
N LEU A 31 -11.51 7.60 9.13
CA LEU A 31 -11.06 8.77 8.38
C LEU A 31 -12.20 9.32 7.51
N PRO A 32 -12.37 10.65 7.41
CA PRO A 32 -13.45 11.27 6.62
C PRO A 32 -13.55 10.80 5.16
N GLU A 33 -12.41 10.52 4.53
CA GLU A 33 -12.27 10.10 3.14
C GLU A 33 -11.57 8.73 3.01
N GLY A 34 -11.52 7.95 4.10
CA GLY A 34 -10.68 6.75 4.15
C GLY A 34 -11.06 5.69 3.12
N THR A 35 -12.33 5.55 2.78
CA THR A 35 -12.83 4.57 1.78
C THR A 35 -12.87 5.11 0.35
N THR A 36 -12.49 6.37 0.14
CA THR A 36 -12.56 7.04 -1.17
C THR A 36 -11.49 6.49 -2.13
N ALA A 37 -10.29 6.17 -1.66
CA ALA A 37 -9.17 5.75 -2.52
C ALA A 37 -9.45 4.47 -3.34
N PRO A 38 -10.00 3.38 -2.77
CA PRO A 38 -10.43 2.22 -3.55
C PRO A 38 -11.49 2.56 -4.61
N LYS A 39 -12.45 3.45 -4.29
CA LYS A 39 -13.49 3.90 -5.23
C LYS A 39 -12.92 4.74 -6.37
N VAL A 40 -11.91 5.59 -6.10
CA VAL A 40 -11.15 6.30 -7.13
C VAL A 40 -10.51 5.32 -8.11
N ALA A 41 -9.85 4.27 -7.62
CA ALA A 41 -9.22 3.28 -8.49
C ALA A 41 -10.27 2.52 -9.33
N ALA A 42 -11.36 2.06 -8.72
CA ALA A 42 -12.44 1.39 -9.43
C ALA A 42 -13.09 2.30 -10.48
N GLY A 43 -13.40 3.55 -10.12
CA GLY A 43 -14.02 4.52 -11.03
C GLY A 43 -13.12 4.86 -12.23
N VAL A 44 -11.81 4.95 -12.04
CA VAL A 44 -10.85 5.12 -13.15
C VAL A 44 -10.82 3.88 -14.07
N LEU A 45 -10.90 2.68 -13.51
CA LEU A 45 -10.90 1.44 -14.29
C LEU A 45 -12.21 1.21 -15.07
N THR A 46 -13.33 1.76 -14.60
CA THR A 46 -14.65 1.59 -15.22
C THR A 46 -15.20 2.85 -15.88
N ASP A 47 -14.40 3.92 -15.96
CA ASP A 47 -14.82 5.25 -16.43
C ASP A 47 -16.15 5.71 -15.80
N THR A 48 -16.27 5.54 -14.48
CA THR A 48 -17.48 5.86 -13.71
C THR A 48 -17.16 6.92 -12.66
N PRO A 49 -18.05 7.89 -12.40
CA PRO A 49 -17.88 8.82 -11.28
C PRO A 49 -17.63 8.08 -9.97
N VAL A 50 -16.75 8.62 -9.11
CA VAL A 50 -16.28 7.97 -7.86
C VAL A 50 -17.43 7.46 -6.98
N ASP A 51 -18.51 8.23 -6.86
CA ASP A 51 -19.66 7.85 -6.02
C ASP A 51 -20.50 6.70 -6.62
N GLY A 52 -20.40 6.47 -7.93
CA GLY A 52 -21.05 5.36 -8.64
C GLY A 52 -20.14 4.16 -8.94
N ALA A 53 -18.87 4.21 -8.51
CA ALA A 53 -17.91 3.16 -8.81
C ALA A 53 -18.31 1.82 -8.14
N PRO A 54 -18.17 0.65 -8.82
CA PRO A 54 -18.61 -0.62 -8.27
C PRO A 54 -17.85 -1.01 -7.00
N GLU A 55 -18.56 -1.21 -5.89
CA GLU A 55 -17.94 -1.50 -4.58
C GLU A 55 -17.14 -2.80 -4.60
N ARG A 56 -17.65 -3.85 -5.25
CA ARG A 56 -16.93 -5.12 -5.40
C ARG A 56 -15.58 -4.93 -6.10
N LEU A 57 -15.54 -4.11 -7.14
CA LEU A 57 -14.29 -3.84 -7.86
C LEU A 57 -13.34 -3.00 -7.01
N ALA A 58 -13.85 -2.00 -6.29
CA ALA A 58 -13.05 -1.22 -5.35
C ALA A 58 -12.36 -2.11 -4.31
N THR A 59 -13.11 -3.05 -3.73
CA THR A 59 -12.58 -4.06 -2.80
C THR A 59 -11.54 -4.95 -3.48
N TRP A 60 -11.83 -5.49 -4.66
CA TRP A 60 -10.89 -6.36 -5.39
C TRP A 60 -9.58 -5.66 -5.70
N VAL A 61 -9.64 -4.44 -6.24
CA VAL A 61 -8.45 -3.65 -6.57
C VAL A 61 -7.68 -3.30 -5.30
N HIS A 62 -8.37 -3.00 -4.20
CA HIS A 62 -7.73 -2.73 -2.90
C HIS A 62 -6.86 -3.90 -2.44
N TYR A 63 -7.42 -5.12 -2.41
CA TYR A 63 -6.66 -6.31 -1.98
C TYR A 63 -5.61 -6.76 -2.98
N VAL A 64 -5.86 -6.66 -4.29
CA VAL A 64 -4.85 -7.02 -5.31
C VAL A 64 -3.67 -6.04 -5.27
N ALA A 65 -3.94 -4.74 -5.23
CA ALA A 65 -2.88 -3.73 -5.08
C ALA A 65 -2.17 -3.86 -3.73
N GLY A 66 -2.91 -4.20 -2.67
CA GLY A 66 -2.40 -4.48 -1.34
C GLY A 66 -1.44 -5.68 -1.31
N GLY A 67 -1.83 -6.82 -1.90
CA GLY A 67 -0.95 -7.98 -2.03
C GLY A 67 0.30 -7.68 -2.87
N GLY A 68 0.13 -7.01 -4.02
CA GLY A 68 1.25 -6.60 -4.87
C GLY A 68 2.22 -5.63 -4.18
N SER A 69 1.69 -4.70 -3.38
CA SER A 69 2.49 -3.78 -2.56
C SER A 69 3.33 -4.51 -1.51
N GLY A 70 2.86 -5.64 -1.00
CA GLY A 70 3.57 -6.42 0.02
C GLY A 70 4.73 -7.18 -0.60
N LEU A 71 4.51 -7.71 -1.80
CA LEU A 71 5.59 -8.27 -2.62
C LEU A 71 6.64 -7.22 -2.97
N LEU A 72 6.21 -6.02 -3.37
CA LEU A 72 7.14 -4.91 -3.62
C LEU A 72 7.93 -4.56 -2.35
N PHE A 73 7.28 -4.45 -1.20
CA PHE A 73 7.95 -4.12 0.07
C PHE A 73 9.02 -5.15 0.46
N VAL A 74 8.70 -6.45 0.41
CA VAL A 74 9.67 -7.53 0.68
C VAL A 74 10.83 -7.47 -0.32
N GLY A 75 10.54 -7.25 -1.61
CA GLY A 75 11.55 -7.08 -2.65
C GLY A 75 12.47 -5.88 -2.39
N LEU A 76 11.91 -4.73 -2.01
CA LEU A 76 12.66 -3.53 -1.66
C LEU A 76 13.57 -3.77 -0.45
N ALA A 77 13.07 -4.40 0.61
CA ALA A 77 13.87 -4.72 1.80
C ALA A 77 15.05 -5.65 1.45
N ALA A 78 14.80 -6.70 0.66
CA ALA A 78 15.83 -7.62 0.21
C ALA A 78 16.87 -6.93 -0.71
N ALA A 79 16.42 -6.13 -1.68
CA ALA A 79 17.29 -5.41 -2.60
C ALA A 79 18.14 -4.36 -1.89
N THR A 80 17.56 -3.62 -0.93
CA THR A 80 18.29 -2.61 -0.17
C THR A 80 19.36 -3.27 0.72
N GLY A 81 19.04 -4.38 1.38
CA GLY A 81 20.01 -5.13 2.17
C GLY A 81 21.17 -5.67 1.33
N SER A 82 20.88 -6.24 0.15
CA SER A 82 21.89 -6.87 -0.71
C SER A 82 22.75 -5.87 -1.50
N LEU A 83 22.14 -4.84 -2.09
CA LEU A 83 22.84 -3.89 -2.98
C LEU A 83 23.60 -2.82 -2.21
N LEU A 84 23.09 -2.41 -1.04
CA LEU A 84 23.68 -1.32 -0.25
C LEU A 84 24.44 -1.84 0.98
N GLY A 85 24.46 -3.16 1.20
CA GLY A 85 25.14 -3.78 2.35
C GLY A 85 24.56 -3.36 3.70
N LEU A 86 23.29 -2.94 3.74
CA LEU A 86 22.64 -2.46 4.96
C LEU A 86 22.26 -3.62 5.89
N GLY A 87 22.34 -3.36 7.20
CA GLY A 87 21.77 -4.26 8.19
C GLY A 87 20.25 -4.41 8.01
N PRO A 88 19.65 -5.56 8.40
CA PRO A 88 18.25 -5.86 8.08
C PRO A 88 17.25 -4.81 8.60
N LEU A 89 17.47 -4.27 9.80
CA LEU A 89 16.65 -3.19 10.36
C LEU A 89 16.66 -1.94 9.49
N VAL A 90 17.84 -1.51 9.05
CA VAL A 90 18.00 -0.32 8.20
C VAL A 90 17.39 -0.58 6.83
N ALA A 91 17.57 -1.78 6.27
CA ALA A 91 16.98 -2.16 4.99
C ALA A 91 15.43 -2.11 5.02
N VAL A 92 14.81 -2.62 6.09
CA VAL A 92 13.35 -2.54 6.29
C VAL A 92 12.88 -1.10 6.48
N ALA A 93 13.60 -0.29 7.25
CA ALA A 93 13.26 1.12 7.44
C ALA A 93 13.31 1.92 6.12
N VAL A 94 14.37 1.73 5.33
CA VAL A 94 14.52 2.35 4.00
C VAL A 94 13.41 1.87 3.06
N ALA A 95 13.15 0.57 3.01
CA ALA A 95 12.05 0.02 2.21
C ALA A 95 10.70 0.61 2.62
N GLY A 96 10.47 0.86 3.91
CA GLY A 96 9.26 1.51 4.42
C GLY A 96 9.09 2.93 3.94
N VAL A 97 10.14 3.75 4.03
CA VAL A 97 10.10 5.13 3.52
C VAL A 97 9.84 5.14 2.02
N VAL A 98 10.52 4.29 1.26
CA VAL A 98 10.35 4.18 -0.20
C VAL A 98 8.94 3.71 -0.54
N GLN A 99 8.45 2.65 0.09
CA GLN A 99 7.11 2.11 -0.14
C GLN A 99 6.03 3.13 0.18
N LEU A 100 6.14 3.86 1.29
CA LEU A 100 5.19 4.91 1.66
C LEU A 100 5.18 6.02 0.60
N ALA A 101 6.35 6.48 0.16
CA ALA A 101 6.47 7.49 -0.89
C ALA A 101 5.86 7.00 -2.21
N LEU A 102 6.09 5.73 -2.58
CA LEU A 102 5.51 5.12 -3.78
C LEU A 102 3.99 5.02 -3.68
N MET A 103 3.43 4.54 -2.57
CA MET A 103 1.97 4.43 -2.39
C MET A 103 1.30 5.81 -2.43
N VAL A 104 1.83 6.78 -1.69
CA VAL A 104 1.27 8.15 -1.63
C VAL A 104 1.42 8.84 -2.98
N GLY A 105 2.61 8.79 -3.57
CA GLY A 105 2.93 9.42 -4.85
C GLY A 105 2.14 8.81 -6.00
N PHE A 106 2.12 7.47 -6.10
CA PHE A 106 1.36 6.77 -7.13
C PHE A 106 -0.10 7.19 -7.09
N PHE A 107 -0.77 7.10 -5.93
CA PHE A 107 -2.18 7.46 -5.82
C PHE A 107 -2.44 8.95 -6.15
N ALA A 108 -1.62 9.85 -5.60
CA ALA A 108 -1.81 11.28 -5.75
C ALA A 108 -1.57 11.78 -7.19
N LEU A 109 -0.68 11.12 -7.94
CA LEU A 109 -0.25 11.52 -9.28
C LEU A 109 -0.90 10.70 -10.41
N VAL A 110 -1.40 9.50 -10.12
CA VAL A 110 -1.91 8.58 -11.16
C VAL A 110 -3.44 8.44 -11.12
N PRO A 111 -4.08 7.70 -10.20
CA PRO A 111 -5.52 7.52 -10.22
C PRO A 111 -6.28 8.78 -9.80
N LEU A 112 -5.82 9.51 -8.78
CA LEU A 112 -6.59 10.65 -8.26
C LEU A 112 -6.80 11.78 -9.30
N PRO A 113 -5.80 12.18 -10.11
CA PRO A 113 -6.02 13.18 -11.17
C PRO A 113 -6.92 12.70 -12.32
N ARG A 114 -7.09 11.37 -12.48
CA ARG A 114 -7.91 10.76 -13.54
C ARG A 114 -9.36 10.54 -13.11
N ALA A 115 -9.65 10.58 -11.82
CA ALA A 115 -10.99 10.31 -11.32
C ALA A 115 -11.96 11.46 -11.59
N SER A 116 -13.19 11.10 -11.93
CA SER A 116 -14.32 12.03 -12.16
C SER A 116 -15.32 11.98 -10.99
N GLY A 117 -16.16 13.01 -10.86
CA GLY A 117 -17.19 13.07 -9.81
C GLY A 117 -16.68 13.43 -8.41
N LEU A 118 -15.41 13.84 -8.26
CA LEU A 118 -14.85 14.26 -6.97
C LEU A 118 -14.64 15.78 -6.92
N PRO A 119 -15.33 16.52 -6.03
CA PRO A 119 -15.11 17.95 -5.84
C PRO A 119 -13.66 18.29 -5.50
N ARG A 120 -13.11 19.36 -6.11
CA ARG A 120 -11.70 19.77 -5.92
C ARG A 120 -11.35 20.04 -4.45
N GLN A 121 -12.31 20.51 -3.66
CA GLN A 121 -12.16 20.79 -2.23
C GLN A 121 -11.92 19.52 -1.39
N ARG A 122 -12.33 18.34 -1.88
CA ARG A 122 -12.11 17.05 -1.21
C ARG A 122 -10.72 16.48 -1.47
N LEU A 123 -10.06 16.86 -2.56
CA LEU A 123 -8.78 16.25 -3.01
C LEU A 123 -7.68 16.27 -1.93
N GLY A 124 -7.55 17.37 -1.18
CA GLY A 124 -6.58 17.48 -0.10
C GLY A 124 -6.84 16.48 1.04
N ARG A 125 -8.12 16.30 1.42
CA ARG A 125 -8.53 15.33 2.44
C ARG A 125 -8.33 13.90 1.97
N VAL A 126 -8.70 13.59 0.71
CA VAL A 126 -8.50 12.25 0.13
C VAL A 126 -7.02 11.88 0.11
N ARG A 127 -6.12 12.79 -0.29
CA ARG A 127 -4.67 12.55 -0.26
C ARG A 127 -4.13 12.31 1.15
N ARG A 128 -4.57 13.13 2.12
CA ARG A 128 -4.16 13.00 3.52
C ARG A 128 -4.63 11.67 4.11
N ASP A 129 -5.90 11.34 3.93
CA ASP A 129 -6.49 10.13 4.49
C ASP A 129 -5.92 8.87 3.82
N TRP A 130 -5.60 8.94 2.52
CA TRP A 130 -4.80 7.91 1.84
C TRP A 130 -3.41 7.76 2.46
N ALA A 131 -2.69 8.86 2.71
CA ALA A 131 -1.36 8.79 3.32
C ALA A 131 -1.38 8.16 4.73
N VAL A 132 -2.40 8.45 5.53
CA VAL A 132 -2.59 7.82 6.85
C VAL A 132 -2.83 6.30 6.71
N SER A 133 -3.72 5.89 5.80
CA SER A 133 -3.97 4.46 5.56
C SER A 133 -2.73 3.75 5.00
N ALA A 134 -2.01 4.38 4.06
CA ALA A 134 -0.76 3.83 3.52
C ALA A 134 0.34 3.72 4.59
N ALA A 135 0.41 4.66 5.54
CA ALA A 135 1.32 4.56 6.67
C ALA A 135 0.98 3.35 7.57
N ALA A 136 -0.31 3.11 7.84
CA ALA A 136 -0.74 1.94 8.60
C ALA A 136 -0.34 0.62 7.91
N TYR A 137 -0.52 0.56 6.59
CA TYR A 137 -0.05 -0.55 5.77
C TYR A 137 1.45 -0.80 5.94
N VAL A 138 2.27 0.24 5.75
CA VAL A 138 3.74 0.12 5.78
C VAL A 138 4.23 -0.28 7.17
N VAL A 139 3.65 0.28 8.24
CA VAL A 139 3.99 -0.09 9.63
C VAL A 139 3.73 -1.58 9.87
N VAL A 140 2.58 -2.09 9.45
CA VAL A 140 2.25 -3.51 9.63
C VAL A 140 3.12 -4.40 8.75
N ALA A 141 3.35 -4.02 7.50
CA ALA A 141 4.24 -4.77 6.61
C ALA A 141 5.68 -4.84 7.17
N ALA A 142 6.21 -3.72 7.67
CA ALA A 142 7.52 -3.65 8.30
C ALA A 142 7.59 -4.52 9.57
N ALA A 143 6.56 -4.49 10.42
CA ALA A 143 6.50 -5.31 11.62
C ALA A 143 6.50 -6.82 11.28
N ILE A 144 5.69 -7.25 10.31
CA ILE A 144 5.63 -8.67 9.90
C ILE A 144 6.97 -9.12 9.32
N VAL A 145 7.58 -8.31 8.44
CA VAL A 145 8.90 -8.64 7.86
C VAL A 145 9.98 -8.65 8.93
N GLY A 146 9.93 -7.73 9.90
CA GLY A 146 10.87 -7.71 11.02
C GLY A 146 10.80 -8.99 11.85
N VAL A 147 9.58 -9.38 12.27
CA VAL A 147 9.34 -10.64 12.96
C VAL A 147 9.81 -11.85 12.13
N ALA A 148 9.49 -11.89 10.85
CA ALA A 148 9.88 -12.99 9.96
C ALA A 148 11.41 -13.10 9.74
N THR A 149 12.14 -12.01 9.95
CA THR A 149 13.60 -11.93 9.77
C THR A 149 14.40 -11.87 11.07
N GLY A 150 13.72 -11.83 12.22
CA GLY A 150 14.33 -11.86 13.55
C GLY A 150 14.97 -10.54 13.98
N ILE A 151 14.41 -9.41 13.52
CA ILE A 151 14.79 -8.04 13.91
C ILE A 151 13.67 -7.30 14.63
#